data_AF-A0A8H3J731-F1
#
_entry.id   AF-A0A8H3J731-F1
#
_cell.length_a   1.000
_cell.length_b   1.000
_cell.length_c   1.000
_cell.angle_alpha   90.00
_cell.angle_beta   90.00
_cell.angle_gamma   90.00
#
_symmetry.space_group_name_H-M   'P 1'
#
loop_
_entity.id
_entity.type
_entity.pdbx_description
1 polymer ?
#
loop_
_entity_poly.entity_id
_entity_poly.type
_entity_poly.pdbx_seq_one_letter_code
_entity_poly.pdbx_strand_id
1 'polypeptide(L)'
;MATKYDDFPSETSEFSFMRDSLFILCVMNQYSVKPELPPIEAERLLRLALFSNMLQLPHAEDGEKDLLRRRTKLARDLREGRKKGVVPVFVSFLWFVFALALSIQLAFGSLGNNQTAHNLAIGFLSGWLPIMVLASTVDRNAVSADSIQAKLNTLLSDVRLALLDEVTMTAYMQVTKTGQEDFTWCNGLLDADVFDGNFFTDFSGQGRRHWHYGVAHPLLAGIESKFMAEYGRDWLNDGYAARLAIVVGSRNINGLKMFDPRMMWQILSSIFIVGGSAGGAFVISYYTPTVGLGCRTGGYLVYMNIAFGLLIVELIVWYLTHETATRSSVSMRTRLQITLAHFRSQKRPDVSIGKRLASSIRAWASRLSSRDVIRKFVLRPCEAFNSAWLAYIISAQTFGSYQTCACMATTWAGHGGYIDFETYADYGAKGVNYFWGAATALSITVMTAGLAYIAVEFCTQSHLSTEDYGRAMQGLKQTRRFKRYTLVFRAIPDLVIKAAKLLSSKSSRGRTRPGRRGLVWTMKTREHTDFFQISEDKVER
;
A
#
# COMPACT_ATOMS: atom_id res chain seq x y z
N MET A 1 -18.51 -11.24 -6.52
CA MET A 1 -17.82 -12.13 -7.47
C MET A 1 -17.70 -13.52 -6.89
N ALA A 2 -17.35 -13.72 -5.62
CA ALA A 2 -17.34 -15.05 -5.01
C ALA A 2 -18.69 -15.79 -5.11
N THR A 3 -19.81 -15.09 -4.90
CA THR A 3 -21.16 -15.64 -5.07
C THR A 3 -21.97 -14.92 -6.14
N LYS A 4 -23.14 -15.48 -6.49
CA LYS A 4 -24.19 -14.84 -7.30
C LYS A 4 -24.52 -13.43 -6.80
N TYR A 5 -24.96 -12.55 -7.71
CA TYR A 5 -25.12 -11.12 -7.39
C TYR A 5 -26.18 -10.85 -6.31
N ASP A 6 -27.28 -11.59 -6.32
CA ASP A 6 -28.39 -11.43 -5.38
C ASP A 6 -28.36 -12.43 -4.23
N ASP A 7 -27.31 -13.26 -4.17
CA ASP A 7 -27.14 -14.26 -3.12
C ASP A 7 -26.35 -13.69 -1.92
N PHE A 8 -26.84 -14.00 -0.72
CA PHE A 8 -26.34 -13.55 0.59
C PHE A 8 -26.14 -14.78 1.48
N PRO A 9 -24.93 -15.37 1.45
CA PRO A 9 -24.64 -16.64 2.13
C PRO A 9 -24.78 -16.53 3.65
N SER A 10 -25.01 -17.65 4.34
CA SER A 10 -25.07 -17.75 5.80
C SER A 10 -23.69 -17.61 6.48
N GLU A 11 -23.66 -17.44 7.80
CA GLU A 11 -22.41 -17.29 8.58
C GLU A 11 -21.50 -18.53 8.52
N THR A 12 -22.08 -19.72 8.32
CA THR A 12 -21.36 -21.00 8.19
C THR A 12 -20.96 -21.32 6.75
N SER A 13 -21.21 -20.40 5.82
CA SER A 13 -20.90 -20.62 4.41
C SER A 13 -19.41 -20.45 4.11
N GLU A 14 -18.98 -21.03 3.00
CA GLU A 14 -17.62 -20.85 2.46
C GLU A 14 -17.26 -19.39 2.20
N PHE A 15 -18.26 -18.57 1.87
CA PHE A 15 -18.09 -17.13 1.71
C PHE A 15 -17.65 -16.45 3.00
N SER A 16 -18.25 -16.83 4.13
CA SER A 16 -17.91 -16.30 5.46
C SER A 16 -16.46 -16.63 5.82
N PHE A 17 -16.04 -17.87 5.59
CA PHE A 17 -14.67 -18.31 5.82
C PHE A 17 -13.68 -17.58 4.90
N MET A 18 -14.02 -17.37 3.63
CA MET A 18 -13.19 -16.61 2.69
C MET A 18 -13.09 -15.13 3.10
N ARG A 19 -14.17 -14.54 3.63
CA ARG A 19 -14.18 -13.18 4.18
C ARG A 19 -13.20 -13.03 5.33
N ASP A 20 -13.13 -14.01 6.23
CA ASP A 20 -12.18 -14.02 7.34
C ASP A 20 -10.73 -14.08 6.84
N SER A 21 -10.44 -14.99 5.90
CA SER A 21 -9.13 -15.10 5.25
C SER A 21 -8.67 -13.80 4.59
N LEU A 22 -9.56 -13.15 3.83
CA LEU A 22 -9.26 -11.90 3.14
C LEU A 22 -9.07 -10.75 4.12
N PHE A 23 -9.82 -10.72 5.22
CA PHE A 23 -9.63 -9.72 6.27
C PHE A 23 -8.27 -9.90 6.96
N ILE A 24 -7.90 -11.12 7.34
CA ILE A 24 -6.56 -11.40 7.92
C ILE A 24 -5.47 -11.01 6.92
N LEU A 25 -5.65 -11.29 5.63
CA LEU A 25 -4.70 -10.89 4.60
C LEU A 25 -4.51 -9.37 4.51
N CYS A 26 -5.59 -8.58 4.63
CA CYS A 26 -5.50 -7.12 4.72
C CYS A 26 -4.68 -6.65 5.92
N VAL A 27 -4.75 -7.38 7.05
CA VAL A 27 -3.95 -7.08 8.25
C VAL A 27 -2.49 -7.48 8.05
N MET A 28 -2.21 -8.69 7.53
CA MET A 28 -0.86 -9.16 7.20
C MET A 28 -0.14 -8.22 6.24
N ASN A 29 -0.87 -7.58 5.32
CA ASN A 29 -0.31 -6.62 4.35
C ASN A 29 0.41 -5.42 4.99
N GLN A 30 0.13 -5.12 6.26
CA GLN A 30 0.70 -4.01 7.01
C GLN A 30 2.09 -4.30 7.57
N TYR A 31 2.56 -5.55 7.49
CA TYR A 31 3.81 -5.99 8.09
C TYR A 31 4.86 -6.33 7.03
N SER A 32 6.13 -6.08 7.36
CA SER A 32 7.27 -6.56 6.58
C SER A 32 7.50 -8.03 6.86
N VAL A 33 7.76 -8.81 5.81
CA VAL A 33 8.21 -10.20 5.89
C VAL A 33 9.72 -10.22 6.13
N LYS A 34 10.21 -11.16 6.94
CA LYS A 34 11.65 -11.36 7.18
C LYS A 34 12.37 -11.50 5.83
N PRO A 35 13.40 -10.67 5.55
CA PRO A 35 14.01 -10.57 4.22
C PRO A 35 14.78 -11.83 3.79
N GLU A 36 15.12 -12.68 4.76
CA GLU A 36 15.80 -13.95 4.56
C GLU A 36 14.83 -15.07 4.15
N LEU A 37 13.52 -14.85 4.21
CA LEU A 37 12.58 -15.89 3.86
C LEU A 37 12.60 -16.17 2.34
N PRO A 38 12.72 -17.44 1.94
CA PRO A 38 12.53 -17.87 0.55
C PRO A 38 11.14 -17.43 0.05
N PRO A 39 11.06 -16.63 -1.03
CA PRO A 39 9.84 -15.93 -1.38
C PRO A 39 8.72 -16.85 -1.89
N ILE A 40 9.05 -18.06 -2.37
CA ILE A 40 8.09 -19.03 -2.89
C ILE A 40 7.46 -19.80 -1.73
N GLU A 41 8.29 -20.31 -0.83
CA GLU A 41 7.92 -21.05 0.37
C GLU A 41 7.09 -20.16 1.31
N ALA A 42 7.50 -18.90 1.48
CA ALA A 42 6.74 -17.91 2.25
C ALA A 42 5.37 -17.62 1.62
N GLU A 43 5.27 -17.50 0.29
CA GLU A 43 3.98 -17.32 -0.40
C GLU A 43 3.07 -18.54 -0.20
N ARG A 44 3.61 -19.75 -0.36
CA ARG A 44 2.85 -21.00 -0.23
C ARG A 44 2.37 -21.26 1.19
N LEU A 45 3.23 -20.99 2.19
CA LEU A 45 2.86 -21.05 3.59
C LEU A 45 1.70 -20.09 3.90
N LEU A 46 1.76 -18.84 3.40
CA LEU A 46 0.68 -17.87 3.56
C LEU A 46 -0.62 -18.32 2.87
N ARG A 47 -0.54 -18.90 1.67
CA ARG A 47 -1.73 -19.44 0.97
C ARG A 47 -2.39 -20.54 1.78
N LEU A 48 -1.60 -21.46 2.30
CA LEU A 48 -2.13 -22.58 3.06
C LEU A 48 -2.75 -22.10 4.38
N ALA A 49 -2.01 -21.27 5.13
CA ALA A 49 -2.49 -20.68 6.37
C ALA A 49 -3.79 -19.90 6.16
N LEU A 50 -3.90 -19.12 5.09
CA LEU A 50 -5.07 -18.27 4.85
C LEU A 50 -6.26 -19.01 4.23
N PHE A 51 -6.05 -20.00 3.37
CA PHE A 51 -7.13 -20.53 2.53
C PHE A 51 -7.47 -22.01 2.75
N SER A 52 -6.65 -22.80 3.46
CA SER A 52 -6.95 -24.21 3.76
C SER A 52 -7.98 -24.35 4.89
N ASN A 53 -9.00 -25.20 4.73
CA ASN A 53 -10.00 -25.45 5.78
C ASN A 53 -9.82 -26.79 6.48
N MET A 54 -8.89 -27.63 6.03
CA MET A 54 -8.83 -29.04 6.43
C MET A 54 -7.55 -29.40 7.19
N LEU A 55 -6.64 -28.44 7.35
CA LEU A 55 -5.41 -28.65 8.12
C LEU A 55 -5.73 -28.66 9.62
N GLN A 56 -5.39 -29.75 10.29
CA GLN A 56 -5.41 -29.85 11.75
C GLN A 56 -4.13 -29.23 12.34
N LEU A 57 -4.26 -28.60 13.50
CA LEU A 57 -3.20 -27.95 14.25
C LEU A 57 -2.94 -28.76 15.53
N PRO A 58 -2.01 -29.73 15.51
CA PRO A 58 -1.79 -30.64 16.64
C PRO A 58 -1.26 -29.92 17.89
N HIS A 59 -0.60 -28.78 17.72
CA HIS A 59 0.03 -28.01 18.81
C HIS A 59 -0.80 -26.81 19.29
N ALA A 60 -2.01 -26.61 18.75
CA ALA A 60 -2.88 -25.52 19.18
C ALA A 60 -3.56 -25.82 20.53
N GLU A 61 -3.90 -24.77 21.29
CA GLU A 61 -4.63 -24.86 22.55
C GLU A 61 -5.94 -25.66 22.40
N ASP A 62 -6.36 -26.37 23.45
CA ASP A 62 -7.56 -27.21 23.44
C ASP A 62 -8.81 -26.41 23.05
N GLY A 63 -9.34 -26.71 21.87
CA GLY A 63 -10.46 -26.00 21.24
C GLY A 63 -10.14 -25.31 19.91
N GLU A 64 -8.86 -25.24 19.53
CA GLU A 64 -8.39 -24.58 18.29
C GLU A 64 -7.58 -25.50 17.37
N LYS A 65 -7.78 -26.82 17.52
CA LYS A 65 -7.13 -27.86 16.71
C LYS A 65 -7.49 -27.79 15.24
N ASP A 66 -8.53 -27.04 14.85
CA ASP A 66 -8.87 -26.79 13.47
C ASP A 66 -8.40 -25.39 13.03
N LEU A 67 -7.63 -25.32 11.94
CA LEU A 67 -7.15 -24.08 11.33
C LEU A 67 -8.31 -23.13 11.00
N LEU A 68 -9.45 -23.66 10.56
CA LEU A 68 -10.61 -22.84 10.25
C LEU A 68 -11.09 -22.06 11.48
N ARG A 69 -11.26 -22.75 12.61
CA ARG A 69 -11.70 -22.16 13.87
C ARG A 69 -10.68 -21.15 14.41
N ARG A 70 -9.38 -21.46 14.34
CA ARG A 70 -8.29 -20.55 14.72
C ARG A 70 -8.35 -19.25 13.93
N ARG A 71 -8.56 -19.32 12.61
CA ARG A 71 -8.67 -18.11 11.76
C ARG A 71 -9.93 -17.31 12.03
N THR A 72 -11.07 -17.96 12.21
CA THR A 72 -12.31 -17.24 12.50
C THR A 72 -12.22 -16.50 13.84
N LYS A 73 -11.62 -17.12 14.86
CA LYS A 73 -11.32 -16.45 16.14
C LYS A 73 -10.38 -15.26 15.92
N LEU A 74 -9.26 -15.46 15.23
CA LEU A 74 -8.30 -14.39 14.94
C LEU A 74 -8.95 -13.22 14.16
N ALA A 75 -9.76 -13.51 13.15
CA ALA A 75 -10.46 -12.49 12.37
C ALA A 75 -11.45 -11.71 13.23
N ARG A 76 -12.16 -12.38 14.15
CA ARG A 76 -13.07 -11.73 15.11
C ARG A 76 -12.32 -10.78 16.04
N ASP A 77 -11.26 -11.26 16.70
CA ASP A 77 -10.38 -10.46 17.57
C ASP A 77 -9.87 -9.20 16.85
N LEU A 78 -9.41 -9.36 15.60
CA LEU A 78 -8.87 -8.27 14.81
C LEU A 78 -9.94 -7.25 14.40
N ARG A 79 -11.18 -7.67 14.13
CA ARG A 79 -12.29 -6.76 13.80
C ARG A 79 -12.74 -5.94 15.01
N GLU A 80 -12.79 -6.55 16.19
CA GLU A 80 -13.14 -5.86 17.43
C GLU A 80 -12.17 -4.70 17.70
N GLY A 81 -10.87 -4.94 17.53
CA GLY A 81 -9.82 -3.96 17.74
C GLY A 81 -9.90 -2.71 16.84
N ARG A 82 -10.47 -2.83 15.63
CA ARG A 82 -10.48 -1.75 14.63
C ARG A 82 -11.47 -0.63 14.96
N LYS A 83 -12.64 -0.94 15.52
CA LYS A 83 -13.72 0.03 15.78
C LYS A 83 -13.26 1.21 16.66
N LYS A 84 -12.34 0.95 17.60
CA LYS A 84 -11.91 1.92 18.62
C LYS A 84 -11.03 3.07 18.06
N GLY A 85 -10.35 2.89 16.92
CA GLY A 85 -9.42 3.91 16.39
C GLY A 85 -9.93 4.77 15.25
N VAL A 86 -11.01 4.36 14.58
CA VAL A 86 -11.50 5.06 13.38
C VAL A 86 -12.27 6.34 13.74
N VAL A 87 -13.08 6.31 14.80
CA VAL A 87 -13.96 7.42 15.19
C VAL A 87 -13.20 8.72 15.46
N PRO A 88 -12.13 8.76 16.27
CA PRO A 88 -11.41 10.00 16.54
C PRO A 88 -10.83 10.65 15.28
N VAL A 89 -10.39 9.85 14.31
CA VAL A 89 -9.80 10.35 13.06
C VAL A 89 -10.86 11.04 12.19
N PHE A 90 -12.08 10.49 12.13
CA PHE A 90 -13.18 11.17 11.43
C PHE A 90 -13.60 12.47 12.11
N VAL A 91 -13.60 12.53 13.44
CA VAL A 91 -13.91 13.78 14.18
C VAL A 91 -12.86 14.86 13.90
N SER A 92 -11.57 14.53 14.02
CA SER A 92 -10.48 15.48 13.70
C SER A 92 -10.54 15.96 12.25
N PHE A 93 -10.96 15.09 11.34
CA PHE A 93 -11.14 15.44 9.93
C PHE A 93 -12.33 16.41 9.73
N LEU A 94 -13.48 16.14 10.32
CA LEU A 94 -14.64 17.05 10.23
C LEU A 94 -14.28 18.43 10.78
N TRP A 95 -13.51 18.48 11.87
CA TRP A 95 -13.01 19.73 12.43
C TRP A 95 -12.10 20.48 11.44
N PHE A 96 -11.19 19.78 10.75
CA PHE A 96 -10.36 20.38 9.72
C PHE A 96 -11.20 20.97 8.56
N VAL A 97 -12.22 20.26 8.07
CA VAL A 97 -13.10 20.78 7.01
C VAL A 97 -13.85 22.03 7.46
N PHE A 98 -14.35 22.02 8.69
CA PHE A 98 -15.02 23.17 9.29
C PHE A 98 -14.08 24.37 9.41
N ALA A 99 -12.86 24.19 9.92
CA ALA A 99 -11.86 25.24 10.02
C ALA A 99 -11.43 25.78 8.65
N LEU A 100 -11.33 24.93 7.64
CA LEU A 100 -11.04 25.33 6.27
C LEU A 100 -12.16 26.19 5.68
N ALA A 101 -13.44 25.81 5.89
CA ALA A 101 -14.59 26.58 5.44
C ALA A 101 -14.62 27.99 6.04
N LEU A 102 -14.36 28.10 7.36
CA LEU A 102 -14.23 29.40 8.03
C LEU A 102 -13.06 30.22 7.46
N SER A 103 -11.92 29.57 7.21
CA SER A 103 -10.73 30.23 6.64
C SER A 103 -11.00 30.80 5.25
N ILE A 104 -11.76 30.07 4.41
CA ILE A 104 -12.22 30.55 3.11
C ILE A 104 -13.13 31.76 3.29
N GLN A 105 -14.14 31.67 4.15
CA GLN A 105 -15.08 32.77 4.38
C GLN A 105 -14.38 34.05 4.85
N LEU A 106 -13.42 33.92 5.78
CA LEU A 106 -12.63 35.05 6.28
C LEU A 106 -11.70 35.64 5.22
N ALA A 107 -11.04 34.80 4.42
CA ALA A 107 -10.16 35.25 3.35
C ALA A 107 -10.91 36.07 2.28
N PHE A 108 -12.09 35.62 1.87
CA PHE A 108 -12.91 36.35 0.89
C PHE A 108 -13.68 37.53 1.50
N GLY A 109 -13.98 37.50 2.80
CA GLY A 109 -14.62 38.62 3.51
C GLY A 109 -13.69 39.82 3.73
N SER A 110 -12.38 39.59 3.81
CA SER A 110 -11.36 40.64 3.98
C SER A 110 -10.27 40.53 2.91
N LEU A 111 -10.68 40.54 1.65
CA LEU A 111 -9.76 40.46 0.52
C LEU A 111 -8.69 41.56 0.61
N GLY A 112 -7.44 41.23 0.24
CA GLY A 112 -6.29 42.11 0.39
C GLY A 112 -5.65 42.13 1.78
N ASN A 113 -6.29 41.60 2.83
CA ASN A 113 -5.61 41.39 4.09
C ASN A 113 -4.64 40.21 3.98
N ASN A 114 -3.35 40.54 4.06
CA ASN A 114 -2.26 39.58 3.98
C ASN A 114 -2.47 38.39 4.94
N GLN A 115 -2.89 38.64 6.18
CA GLN A 115 -3.03 37.61 7.21
C GLN A 115 -4.07 36.53 6.86
N THR A 116 -5.21 36.92 6.28
CA THR A 116 -6.29 35.96 5.98
C THR A 116 -5.98 35.14 4.74
N ALA A 117 -5.40 35.76 3.70
CA ALA A 117 -4.86 35.08 2.52
C ALA A 117 -3.88 33.97 2.90
N HIS A 118 -3.04 34.26 3.90
CA HIS A 118 -1.98 33.39 4.35
C HIS A 118 -2.49 32.19 5.13
N ASN A 119 -3.45 32.39 6.02
CA ASN A 119 -4.07 31.29 6.74
C ASN A 119 -4.74 30.33 5.76
N LEU A 120 -5.39 30.87 4.72
CA LEU A 120 -5.96 30.06 3.64
C LEU A 120 -4.89 29.28 2.85
N ALA A 121 -3.78 29.93 2.49
CA ALA A 121 -2.68 29.28 1.77
C ALA A 121 -2.04 28.13 2.57
N ILE A 122 -1.86 28.28 3.89
CA ILE A 122 -1.39 27.17 4.76
C ILE A 122 -2.40 26.03 4.76
N GLY A 123 -3.70 26.36 4.88
CA GLY A 123 -4.78 25.38 4.86
C GLY A 123 -4.74 24.52 3.59
N PHE A 124 -4.47 25.13 2.43
CA PHE A 124 -4.29 24.40 1.17
C PHE A 124 -2.96 23.65 1.08
N LEU A 125 -1.86 24.24 1.52
CA LEU A 125 -0.55 23.57 1.53
C LEU A 125 -0.58 22.30 2.38
N SER A 126 -1.32 22.33 3.50
CA SER A 126 -1.48 21.21 4.43
C SER A 126 -2.69 20.32 4.13
N GLY A 127 -3.52 20.66 3.14
CA GLY A 127 -4.79 20.00 2.86
C GLY A 127 -4.69 18.52 2.46
N TRP A 128 -3.51 18.09 2.01
CA TRP A 128 -3.23 16.68 1.71
C TRP A 128 -2.92 15.84 2.96
N LEU A 129 -2.53 16.45 4.10
CA LEU A 129 -2.20 15.73 5.33
C LEU A 129 -3.40 14.96 5.91
N PRO A 130 -4.61 15.56 6.06
CA PRO A 130 -5.77 14.82 6.53
C PRO A 130 -6.14 13.64 5.62
N ILE A 131 -5.95 13.80 4.30
CA ILE A 131 -6.19 12.75 3.31
C ILE A 131 -5.22 11.58 3.54
N MET A 132 -3.94 11.88 3.74
CA MET A 132 -2.92 10.87 4.07
C MET A 132 -3.20 10.17 5.41
N VAL A 133 -3.61 10.92 6.43
CA VAL A 133 -3.97 10.37 7.74
C VAL A 133 -5.16 9.43 7.60
N LEU A 134 -6.22 9.83 6.90
CA LEU A 134 -7.40 9.01 6.63
C LEU A 134 -7.05 7.75 5.85
N ALA A 135 -6.31 7.87 4.73
CA ALA A 135 -5.88 6.73 3.93
C ALA A 135 -5.11 5.71 4.80
N SER A 136 -4.20 6.20 5.64
CA SER A 136 -3.40 5.34 6.50
C SER A 136 -4.15 4.76 7.72
N THR A 137 -5.25 5.38 8.13
CA THR A 137 -6.08 4.92 9.25
C THR A 137 -7.15 3.95 8.80
N VAL A 138 -7.77 4.21 7.65
CA VAL A 138 -8.77 3.33 7.03
C VAL A 138 -8.24 1.91 6.97
N ASP A 139 -6.96 1.76 6.68
CA ASP A 139 -6.30 0.47 6.54
C ASP A 139 -5.66 -0.08 7.82
N ARG A 140 -5.61 0.68 8.93
CA ARG A 140 -4.90 0.28 10.16
C ARG A 140 -5.81 -0.44 11.15
N ASN A 141 -5.29 -1.47 11.81
CA ASN A 141 -5.85 -1.93 13.09
C ASN A 141 -5.28 -1.06 14.21
N ALA A 142 -6.17 -0.44 15.00
CA ALA A 142 -5.80 0.56 16.01
C ALA A 142 -5.15 -0.03 17.28
N VAL A 143 -5.10 -1.36 17.39
CA VAL A 143 -4.50 -2.09 18.52
C VAL A 143 -2.97 -2.12 18.37
N SER A 144 -2.25 -2.45 19.46
CA SER A 144 -0.79 -2.57 19.47
C SER A 144 -0.30 -3.44 18.31
N ALA A 145 0.54 -2.84 17.47
CA ALA A 145 1.06 -3.49 16.26
C ALA A 145 1.83 -4.77 16.61
N ASP A 146 2.55 -4.77 17.73
CA ASP A 146 3.35 -5.89 18.21
C ASP A 146 2.47 -7.07 18.66
N SER A 147 1.32 -6.81 19.29
CA SER A 147 0.39 -7.88 19.70
C SER A 147 -0.25 -8.55 18.48
N ILE A 148 -0.67 -7.75 17.49
CA ILE A 148 -1.20 -8.30 16.24
C ILE A 148 -0.12 -9.09 15.51
N GLN A 149 1.10 -8.56 15.43
CA GLN A 149 2.24 -9.24 14.83
C GLN A 149 2.50 -10.59 15.50
N ALA A 150 2.52 -10.62 16.84
CA ALA A 150 2.67 -11.86 17.60
C ALA A 150 1.57 -12.86 17.24
N LYS A 151 0.29 -12.46 17.27
CA LYS A 151 -0.85 -13.32 16.88
C LYS A 151 -0.72 -13.87 15.44
N LEU A 152 -0.28 -13.04 14.49
CA LEU A 152 -0.05 -13.46 13.11
C LEU A 152 1.11 -14.46 12.99
N ASN A 153 2.20 -14.22 13.70
CA ASN A 153 3.35 -15.12 13.72
C ASN A 153 3.04 -16.45 14.40
N THR A 154 2.26 -16.44 15.50
CA THR A 154 1.78 -17.66 16.15
C THR A 154 0.95 -18.49 15.17
N LEU A 155 -0.02 -17.90 14.45
CA LEU A 155 -0.78 -18.62 13.43
C LEU A 155 0.13 -19.28 12.38
N LEU A 156 1.14 -18.57 11.88
CA LEU A 156 2.05 -19.12 10.87
C LEU A 156 2.98 -20.19 11.43
N SER A 157 3.38 -20.06 12.69
CA SER A 157 4.16 -21.07 13.41
C SER A 157 3.36 -22.35 13.61
N ASP A 158 2.10 -22.24 14.06
CA ASP A 158 1.20 -23.38 14.25
C ASP A 158 1.00 -24.15 12.93
N VAL A 159 0.78 -23.41 11.83
CA VAL A 159 0.64 -24.00 10.48
C VAL A 159 1.95 -24.64 10.00
N ARG A 160 3.10 -24.00 10.24
CA ARG A 160 4.41 -24.57 9.89
C ARG A 160 4.63 -25.89 10.60
N LEU A 161 4.43 -25.93 11.92
CA LEU A 161 4.62 -27.15 12.72
C LEU A 161 3.67 -28.27 12.26
N ALA A 162 2.41 -27.95 11.97
CA ALA A 162 1.44 -28.90 11.41
C ALA A 162 1.86 -29.47 10.04
N LEU A 163 2.52 -28.68 9.20
CA LEU A 163 3.03 -29.14 7.89
C LEU A 163 4.32 -29.95 7.99
N LEU A 164 5.08 -29.78 9.08
CA LEU A 164 6.29 -30.54 9.35
C LEU A 164 5.99 -31.88 10.05
N ASP A 165 4.83 -32.01 10.68
CA ASP A 165 4.35 -33.27 11.25
C ASP A 165 3.88 -34.22 10.13
N GLU A 166 4.57 -35.36 10.01
CA GLU A 166 4.33 -36.36 8.95
C GLU A 166 2.92 -36.94 9.02
N VAL A 167 2.40 -37.15 10.24
CA VAL A 167 1.06 -37.72 10.45
C VAL A 167 -0.01 -36.75 9.98
N THR A 168 0.05 -35.50 10.45
CA THR A 168 -0.89 -34.44 10.06
C THR A 168 -0.83 -34.16 8.57
N MET A 169 0.38 -34.11 7.99
CA MET A 169 0.57 -33.85 6.57
C MET A 169 0.04 -35.00 5.70
N THR A 170 0.28 -36.25 6.08
CA THR A 170 -0.25 -37.42 5.35
C THR A 170 -1.78 -37.44 5.39
N ALA A 171 -2.38 -37.19 6.56
CA ALA A 171 -3.83 -37.08 6.72
C ALA A 171 -4.39 -35.93 5.86
N TYR A 172 -3.71 -34.79 5.83
CA TYR A 172 -4.10 -33.66 5.00
C TYR A 172 -4.07 -34.02 3.51
N MET A 173 -3.00 -34.65 3.02
CA MET A 173 -2.87 -35.07 1.61
C MET A 173 -3.93 -36.08 1.18
N GLN A 174 -4.27 -37.03 2.05
CA GLN A 174 -5.33 -38.00 1.81
C GLN A 174 -6.68 -37.31 1.64
N VAL A 175 -7.00 -36.35 2.52
CA VAL A 175 -8.25 -35.60 2.46
C VAL A 175 -8.30 -34.68 1.23
N THR A 176 -7.19 -34.02 0.89
CA THR A 176 -7.14 -33.11 -0.27
C THR A 176 -6.96 -33.80 -1.63
N LYS A 177 -6.68 -35.11 -1.64
CA LYS A 177 -6.32 -35.88 -2.84
C LYS A 177 -5.15 -35.26 -3.62
N THR A 178 -4.16 -34.74 -2.90
CA THR A 178 -2.97 -34.09 -3.47
C THR A 178 -1.75 -34.97 -3.36
N GLY A 179 -0.83 -34.87 -4.33
CA GLY A 179 0.41 -35.63 -4.31
C GLY A 179 1.52 -34.96 -3.48
N GLN A 180 2.53 -35.74 -3.12
CA GLN A 180 3.75 -35.27 -2.46
C GLN A 180 4.44 -34.15 -3.26
N GLU A 181 4.31 -34.19 -4.59
CA GLU A 181 4.91 -33.24 -5.54
C GLU A 181 4.49 -31.78 -5.27
N ASP A 182 3.23 -31.59 -4.89
CA ASP A 182 2.64 -30.27 -4.61
C ASP A 182 3.21 -29.66 -3.32
N PHE A 183 3.77 -30.50 -2.43
CA PHE A 183 4.31 -30.13 -1.12
C PHE A 183 5.82 -30.32 -0.97
N THR A 184 6.54 -30.59 -2.06
CA THR A 184 8.01 -30.66 -2.08
C THR A 184 8.71 -29.45 -1.46
N TRP A 185 8.07 -28.28 -1.48
CA TRP A 185 8.55 -27.04 -0.88
C TRP A 185 8.53 -27.04 0.66
N CYS A 186 7.76 -27.94 1.30
CA CYS A 186 7.70 -28.06 2.76
C CYS A 186 9.06 -28.47 3.34
N ASN A 187 9.91 -29.16 2.58
CA ASN A 187 11.29 -29.46 2.99
C ASN A 187 12.10 -28.19 3.27
N GLY A 188 11.79 -27.08 2.58
CA GLY A 188 12.41 -25.79 2.84
C GLY A 188 12.00 -25.15 4.18
N LEU A 189 10.90 -25.60 4.79
CA LEU A 189 10.42 -25.11 6.10
C LEU A 189 11.20 -25.72 7.28
N LEU A 190 11.97 -26.80 7.04
CA LEU A 190 12.84 -27.44 8.03
C LEU A 190 14.05 -26.58 8.38
N ASP A 191 14.41 -25.60 7.55
CA ASP A 191 15.51 -24.68 7.80
C ASP A 191 15.15 -23.75 8.98
N ALA A 192 15.53 -24.23 10.17
CA ALA A 192 15.31 -23.57 11.45
C ALA A 192 15.92 -22.16 11.47
N ASP A 193 17.13 -21.97 10.93
CA ASP A 193 17.77 -20.66 10.92
C ASP A 193 16.95 -19.60 10.17
N VAL A 194 16.25 -20.04 9.12
CA VAL A 194 15.46 -19.18 8.25
C VAL A 194 14.04 -18.96 8.78
N PHE A 195 13.35 -20.02 9.19
CA PHE A 195 11.94 -19.98 9.59
C PHE A 195 11.70 -19.91 11.10
N ASP A 196 12.71 -20.09 11.95
CA ASP A 196 12.56 -19.88 13.38
C ASP A 196 12.49 -18.38 13.70
N GLY A 197 11.65 -18.08 14.70
CA GLY A 197 11.32 -16.73 15.13
C GLY A 197 10.16 -16.12 14.35
N ASN A 198 10.23 -14.81 14.16
CA ASN A 198 9.13 -14.00 13.65
C ASN A 198 9.11 -13.96 12.11
N PHE A 199 8.05 -14.51 11.50
CA PHE A 199 7.82 -14.43 10.04
C PHE A 199 7.63 -12.96 9.60
N PHE A 200 6.76 -12.25 10.30
CA PHE A 200 6.59 -10.80 10.19
C PHE A 200 7.46 -10.11 11.23
N THR A 201 8.26 -9.12 10.82
CA THR A 201 9.27 -8.49 11.70
C THR A 201 8.91 -7.08 12.15
N ASP A 202 8.50 -6.22 11.22
CA ASP A 202 8.22 -4.82 11.51
C ASP A 202 6.86 -4.40 10.98
N PHE A 203 6.16 -3.59 11.77
CA PHE A 203 5.03 -2.82 11.26
C PHE A 203 5.54 -1.83 10.19
N SER A 204 5.07 -2.01 8.96
CA SER A 204 5.46 -1.21 7.81
C SER A 204 4.39 -0.21 7.41
N GLY A 205 3.15 -0.40 7.89
CA GLY A 205 1.97 0.32 7.42
C GLY A 205 1.67 0.04 5.95
N GLN A 206 0.45 0.32 5.50
CA GLN A 206 0.16 0.29 4.07
C GLN A 206 0.81 1.51 3.40
N GLY A 207 1.85 1.29 2.59
CA GLY A 207 2.51 2.33 1.80
C GLY A 207 3.47 3.26 2.54
N ARG A 208 3.94 2.93 3.77
CA ARG A 208 4.84 3.83 4.55
C ARG A 208 6.33 3.44 4.50
N ARG A 209 6.67 2.35 3.81
CA ARG A 209 8.06 1.96 3.54
C ARG A 209 8.30 1.98 2.04
N HIS A 210 9.41 2.58 1.62
CA HIS A 210 9.88 2.53 0.24
C HIS A 210 9.92 1.10 -0.26
N TRP A 211 9.36 0.89 -1.45
CA TRP A 211 9.35 -0.39 -2.15
C TRP A 211 8.75 -1.55 -1.33
N HIS A 212 7.85 -1.26 -0.39
CA HIS A 212 7.03 -2.27 0.29
C HIS A 212 5.83 -2.62 -0.58
N TYR A 213 5.78 -3.86 -1.06
CA TYR A 213 4.68 -4.37 -1.89
C TYR A 213 3.61 -5.11 -1.09
N GLY A 214 3.86 -5.33 0.21
CA GLY A 214 3.01 -6.17 1.05
C GLY A 214 2.89 -7.61 0.54
N VAL A 215 2.06 -8.41 1.22
CA VAL A 215 1.82 -9.82 0.86
C VAL A 215 0.48 -10.02 0.13
N ALA A 216 -0.46 -9.09 0.27
CA ALA A 216 -1.79 -9.23 -0.31
C ALA A 216 -1.76 -9.18 -1.83
N HIS A 217 -0.98 -8.27 -2.40
CA HIS A 217 -0.97 -8.08 -3.84
C HIS A 217 -0.50 -9.33 -4.62
N PRO A 218 0.68 -9.94 -4.33
CA PRO A 218 1.11 -11.17 -4.99
C PRO A 218 0.13 -12.34 -4.83
N LEU A 219 -0.44 -12.49 -3.63
CA LEU A 219 -1.38 -13.57 -3.32
C LEU A 219 -2.68 -13.43 -4.12
N LEU A 220 -3.33 -12.27 -4.03
CA LEU A 220 -4.55 -11.97 -4.79
C LEU A 220 -4.29 -12.02 -6.28
N ALA A 221 -3.11 -11.57 -6.72
CA ALA A 221 -2.75 -11.60 -8.12
C ALA A 221 -2.65 -13.02 -8.69
N GLY A 222 -2.02 -13.93 -7.93
CA GLY A 222 -1.95 -15.34 -8.28
C GLY A 222 -3.33 -16.00 -8.30
N ILE A 223 -4.16 -15.74 -7.27
CA ILE A 223 -5.53 -16.25 -7.18
C ILE A 223 -6.40 -15.77 -8.35
N GLU A 224 -6.32 -14.47 -8.66
CA GLU A 224 -7.04 -13.88 -9.79
C GLU A 224 -6.66 -14.58 -11.10
N SER A 225 -5.35 -14.74 -11.35
CA SER A 225 -4.85 -15.27 -12.60
C SER A 225 -5.15 -16.76 -12.83
N LYS A 226 -5.14 -17.57 -11.76
CA LYS A 226 -5.30 -19.02 -11.85
C LYS A 226 -6.76 -19.44 -11.81
N PHE A 227 -7.59 -18.74 -11.03
CA PHE A 227 -8.92 -19.22 -10.70
C PHE A 227 -9.99 -18.17 -11.03
N MET A 228 -9.95 -17.01 -10.38
CA MET A 228 -11.09 -16.08 -10.48
C MET A 228 -11.33 -15.52 -11.89
N ALA A 229 -10.28 -15.29 -12.69
CA ALA A 229 -10.41 -14.78 -14.04
C ALA A 229 -11.04 -15.79 -15.02
N GLU A 230 -10.90 -17.08 -14.76
CA GLU A 230 -11.47 -18.15 -15.57
C GLU A 230 -12.92 -18.43 -15.18
N TYR A 231 -13.15 -18.64 -13.88
CA TYR A 231 -14.47 -18.99 -13.34
C TYR A 231 -15.46 -17.81 -13.32
N GLY A 232 -14.97 -16.57 -13.22
CA GLY A 232 -15.79 -15.37 -13.26
C GLY A 232 -16.59 -15.14 -11.98
N ARG A 233 -17.87 -14.75 -12.10
CA ARG A 233 -18.77 -14.62 -10.95
C ARG A 233 -19.23 -16.01 -10.51
N ASP A 234 -19.46 -16.15 -9.21
CA ASP A 234 -19.88 -17.40 -8.55
C ASP A 234 -18.78 -18.46 -8.51
N TRP A 235 -17.52 -18.01 -8.53
CA TRP A 235 -16.36 -18.90 -8.50
C TRP A 235 -16.26 -19.74 -7.21
N LEU A 236 -16.97 -19.37 -6.14
CA LEU A 236 -17.01 -20.12 -4.89
C LEU A 236 -18.18 -21.13 -4.83
N ASN A 237 -18.86 -21.40 -5.95
CA ASN A 237 -19.94 -22.39 -6.00
C ASN A 237 -19.45 -23.79 -5.59
N ASP A 238 -18.24 -24.17 -6.05
CA ASP A 238 -17.50 -25.31 -5.51
C ASP A 238 -16.39 -24.81 -4.57
N GLY A 239 -16.74 -24.67 -3.29
CA GLY A 239 -15.82 -24.15 -2.28
C GLY A 239 -14.58 -25.02 -2.07
N TYR A 240 -14.71 -26.34 -2.21
CA TYR A 240 -13.60 -27.27 -2.05
C TYR A 240 -12.59 -27.10 -3.19
N ALA A 241 -13.04 -27.20 -4.44
CA ALA A 241 -12.16 -27.07 -5.60
C ALA A 241 -11.52 -25.68 -5.67
N ALA A 242 -12.29 -24.63 -5.36
CA ALA A 242 -11.79 -23.26 -5.34
C ALA A 242 -10.65 -23.08 -4.33
N ARG A 243 -10.81 -23.57 -3.10
CA ARG A 243 -9.77 -23.47 -2.07
C ARG A 243 -8.55 -24.29 -2.40
N LEU A 244 -8.74 -25.53 -2.85
CA LEU A 244 -7.63 -26.37 -3.24
C LEU A 244 -6.80 -25.73 -4.36
N ALA A 245 -7.47 -25.19 -5.39
CA ALA A 245 -6.81 -24.49 -6.49
C ALA A 245 -6.03 -23.24 -6.01
N ILE A 246 -6.58 -22.51 -5.03
CA ILE A 246 -5.95 -21.34 -4.39
C ILE A 246 -4.72 -21.76 -3.57
N VAL A 247 -4.84 -22.80 -2.73
CA VAL A 247 -3.77 -23.28 -1.85
C VAL A 247 -2.58 -23.80 -2.65
N VAL A 248 -2.84 -24.70 -3.61
CA VAL A 248 -1.81 -25.21 -4.53
C VAL A 248 -1.21 -24.06 -5.34
N GLY A 249 -2.04 -23.10 -5.75
CA GLY A 249 -1.60 -21.86 -6.40
C GLY A 249 -0.91 -22.09 -7.75
N SER A 250 -0.45 -21.01 -8.39
CA SER A 250 0.36 -21.12 -9.60
C SER A 250 1.82 -21.43 -9.23
N ARG A 251 2.56 -22.16 -10.08
CA ARG A 251 4.04 -22.23 -10.04
C ARG A 251 4.61 -20.87 -10.46
N ASN A 252 4.29 -19.83 -9.68
CA ASN A 252 4.78 -18.49 -9.91
C ASN A 252 6.23 -18.44 -9.44
N ILE A 253 7.15 -18.21 -10.37
CA ILE A 253 8.60 -18.19 -10.12
C ILE A 253 8.98 -16.98 -9.25
N ASN A 254 8.13 -15.95 -9.21
CA ASN A 254 8.46 -14.66 -8.60
C ASN A 254 8.12 -14.58 -7.09
N GLY A 255 7.37 -15.54 -6.54
CA GLY A 255 7.03 -15.56 -5.10
C GLY A 255 6.24 -14.32 -4.64
N LEU A 256 6.52 -13.89 -3.40
CA LEU A 256 6.03 -12.62 -2.81
C LEU A 256 6.54 -11.35 -3.50
N LYS A 257 7.46 -11.42 -4.46
CA LYS A 257 8.01 -10.23 -5.15
C LYS A 257 7.30 -10.04 -6.48
N MET A 258 6.22 -9.28 -6.47
CA MET A 258 5.47 -8.97 -7.68
C MET A 258 5.36 -7.47 -7.92
N PHE A 259 5.80 -7.05 -9.11
CA PHE A 259 5.55 -5.72 -9.64
C PHE A 259 4.23 -5.70 -10.39
N ASP A 260 3.41 -4.67 -10.14
CA ASP A 260 2.20 -4.43 -10.90
C ASP A 260 2.14 -2.97 -11.37
N PRO A 261 2.10 -2.73 -12.70
CA PRO A 261 1.87 -1.40 -13.26
C PRO A 261 0.63 -0.68 -12.73
N ARG A 262 -0.36 -1.41 -12.20
CA ARG A 262 -1.55 -0.82 -11.54
C ARG A 262 -1.17 0.14 -10.41
N MET A 263 -0.01 -0.04 -9.77
CA MET A 263 0.48 0.87 -8.73
C MET A 263 0.79 2.28 -9.26
N MET A 264 1.03 2.46 -10.56
CA MET A 264 1.26 3.79 -11.15
C MET A 264 0.06 4.71 -11.00
N TRP A 265 -1.16 4.17 -11.02
CA TRP A 265 -2.36 4.97 -10.76
C TRP A 265 -2.34 5.59 -9.35
N GLN A 266 -1.84 4.86 -8.35
CA GLN A 266 -1.74 5.36 -6.97
C GLN A 266 -0.70 6.48 -6.86
N ILE A 267 0.45 6.33 -7.55
CA ILE A 267 1.49 7.37 -7.61
C ILE A 267 0.98 8.62 -8.32
N LEU A 268 0.31 8.47 -9.46
CA LEU A 268 -0.28 9.61 -10.17
C LEU A 268 -1.35 10.32 -9.34
N SER A 269 -2.15 9.56 -8.60
CA SER A 269 -3.15 10.11 -7.69
C SER A 269 -2.50 10.89 -6.54
N SER A 270 -1.38 10.41 -5.98
CA SER A 270 -0.68 11.15 -4.92
C SER A 270 -0.05 12.44 -5.43
N ILE A 271 0.54 12.43 -6.63
CA ILE A 271 1.04 13.64 -7.31
C ILE A 271 -0.10 14.65 -7.50
N PHE A 272 -1.25 14.18 -7.97
CA PHE A 272 -2.41 15.06 -8.18
C PHE A 272 -2.93 15.65 -6.87
N ILE A 273 -3.04 14.86 -5.80
CA ILE A 273 -3.54 15.31 -4.50
C ILE A 273 -2.59 16.35 -3.88
N VAL A 274 -1.30 16.01 -3.75
CA VAL A 274 -0.31 16.89 -3.12
C VAL A 274 -0.02 18.10 -4.00
N GLY A 275 0.19 17.88 -5.30
CA GLY A 275 0.48 18.93 -6.27
C GLY A 275 -0.69 19.88 -6.49
N GLY A 276 -1.92 19.38 -6.51
CA GLY A 276 -3.12 20.21 -6.64
C GLY A 276 -3.35 21.09 -5.41
N SER A 277 -3.21 20.54 -4.20
CA SER A 277 -3.39 21.31 -2.97
C SER A 277 -2.28 22.34 -2.75
N ALA A 278 -1.01 21.94 -2.95
CA ALA A 278 0.13 22.86 -2.87
C ALA A 278 0.13 23.89 -4.01
N GLY A 279 -0.35 23.52 -5.19
CA GLY A 279 -0.54 24.41 -6.34
C GLY A 279 -1.53 25.53 -6.04
N GLY A 280 -2.67 25.24 -5.42
CA GLY A 280 -3.59 26.29 -4.98
C GLY A 280 -2.98 27.22 -3.93
N ALA A 281 -2.21 26.67 -2.97
CA ALA A 281 -1.46 27.49 -2.01
C ALA A 281 -0.43 28.42 -2.67
N PHE A 282 0.28 27.91 -3.67
CA PHE A 282 1.22 28.66 -4.49
C PHE A 282 0.52 29.80 -5.25
N VAL A 283 -0.59 29.51 -5.94
CA VAL A 283 -1.31 30.53 -6.72
C VAL A 283 -1.83 31.64 -5.79
N ILE A 284 -2.43 31.31 -4.66
CA ILE A 284 -2.85 32.32 -3.67
C ILE A 284 -1.65 33.16 -3.23
N SER A 285 -0.55 32.53 -2.83
CA SER A 285 0.61 33.26 -2.31
C SER A 285 1.31 34.10 -3.38
N TYR A 286 1.30 33.66 -4.64
CA TYR A 286 1.89 34.39 -5.77
C TYR A 286 1.08 35.65 -6.13
N TYR A 287 -0.25 35.53 -6.15
CA TYR A 287 -1.16 36.63 -6.47
C TYR A 287 -1.64 37.40 -5.23
N THR A 288 -1.16 37.06 -4.03
CA THR A 288 -1.37 37.88 -2.84
C THR A 288 -0.32 38.98 -2.83
N PRO A 289 -0.73 40.26 -2.83
CA PRO A 289 0.20 41.36 -2.87
C PRO A 289 1.09 41.42 -1.63
N THR A 290 2.21 42.14 -1.74
CA THR A 290 3.19 42.41 -0.68
C THR A 290 4.03 41.23 -0.19
N VAL A 291 3.95 40.01 -0.73
CA VAL A 291 4.94 38.95 -0.40
C VAL A 291 5.26 38.13 -1.63
N GLY A 292 6.15 38.66 -2.46
CA GLY A 292 6.50 38.05 -3.74
C GLY A 292 7.23 36.71 -3.65
N LEU A 293 7.71 36.27 -4.81
CA LEU A 293 8.37 34.97 -5.02
C LEU A 293 9.56 34.69 -4.08
N GLY A 294 10.18 35.71 -3.51
CA GLY A 294 11.41 35.59 -2.71
C GLY A 294 11.26 34.91 -1.34
N CYS A 295 10.07 34.90 -0.72
CA CYS A 295 9.88 34.29 0.60
C CYS A 295 8.86 33.14 0.58
N ARG A 296 7.56 33.46 0.58
CA ARG A 296 6.49 32.46 0.78
C ARG A 296 6.37 31.52 -0.40
N THR A 297 6.09 32.11 -1.55
CA THR A 297 5.85 31.40 -2.80
C THR A 297 7.11 30.65 -3.26
N GLY A 298 8.29 31.24 -3.05
CA GLY A 298 9.58 30.57 -3.24
C GLY A 298 9.77 29.41 -2.28
N GLY A 299 9.41 29.56 -1.01
CA GLY A 299 9.41 28.45 -0.04
C GLY A 299 8.58 27.27 -0.52
N TYR A 300 7.35 27.51 -0.99
CA TYR A 300 6.47 26.47 -1.52
C TYR A 300 7.05 25.82 -2.77
N LEU A 301 7.65 26.62 -3.66
CA LEU A 301 8.31 26.13 -4.87
C LEU A 301 9.51 25.24 -4.54
N VAL A 302 10.36 25.63 -3.58
CA VAL A 302 11.49 24.83 -3.11
C VAL A 302 11.00 23.49 -2.55
N TYR A 303 9.99 23.51 -1.68
CA TYR A 303 9.37 22.30 -1.14
C TYR A 303 8.89 21.36 -2.27
N MET A 304 8.14 21.89 -3.22
CA MET A 304 7.57 21.10 -4.31
C MET A 304 8.63 20.54 -5.26
N ASN A 305 9.68 21.30 -5.57
CA ASN A 305 10.77 20.84 -6.42
C ASN A 305 11.56 19.71 -5.74
N ILE A 306 11.85 19.83 -4.44
CA ILE A 306 12.53 18.78 -3.69
C ILE A 306 11.64 17.53 -3.61
N ALA A 307 10.35 17.68 -3.29
CA ALA A 307 9.40 16.58 -3.23
C ALA A 307 9.28 15.83 -4.57
N PHE A 308 9.15 16.57 -5.67
CA PHE A 308 9.06 15.98 -7.01
C PHE A 308 10.38 15.36 -7.47
N GLY A 309 11.51 16.00 -7.17
CA GLY A 309 12.84 15.45 -7.43
C GLY A 309 13.06 14.13 -6.68
N LEU A 310 12.68 14.05 -5.41
CA LEU A 310 12.74 12.81 -4.61
C LEU A 310 11.88 11.71 -5.23
N LEU A 311 10.66 12.03 -5.66
CA LEU A 311 9.78 11.09 -6.34
C LEU A 311 10.40 10.58 -7.66
N ILE A 312 10.98 11.46 -8.48
CA ILE A 312 11.67 11.05 -9.72
C ILE A 312 12.83 10.11 -9.40
N VAL A 313 13.69 10.46 -8.43
CA VAL A 313 14.82 9.62 -8.03
C VAL A 313 14.31 8.26 -7.55
N GLU A 314 13.25 8.23 -6.74
CA GLU A 314 12.64 6.98 -6.28
C GLU A 314 12.09 6.14 -7.44
N LEU A 315 11.40 6.75 -8.41
CA LEU A 315 10.89 6.07 -9.61
C LEU A 315 12.02 5.53 -10.50
N ILE A 316 13.12 6.29 -10.65
CA ILE A 316 14.30 5.85 -11.39
C ILE A 316 14.96 4.67 -10.69
N VAL A 317 15.20 4.77 -9.37
CA VAL A 317 15.78 3.69 -8.58
C VAL A 317 14.88 2.46 -8.69
N TRP A 318 13.59 2.64 -8.51
CA TRP A 318 12.57 1.60 -8.62
C TRP A 318 12.62 0.89 -9.98
N TYR A 319 12.69 1.65 -11.08
CA TYR A 319 12.80 1.14 -12.44
C TYR A 319 14.12 0.37 -12.67
N LEU A 320 15.26 0.95 -12.32
CA LEU A 320 16.59 0.37 -12.56
C LEU A 320 16.84 -0.92 -11.77
N THR A 321 16.27 -1.01 -10.58
CA THR A 321 16.49 -2.15 -9.67
C THR A 321 15.35 -3.17 -9.73
N HIS A 322 14.39 -2.98 -10.64
CA HIS A 322 13.25 -3.87 -10.81
C HIS A 322 13.69 -5.33 -11.07
N GLU A 323 14.69 -5.54 -11.93
CA GLU A 323 15.13 -6.88 -12.32
C GLU A 323 15.89 -7.63 -11.22
N THR A 324 16.69 -6.93 -10.42
CA THR A 324 17.46 -7.56 -9.32
C THR A 324 16.53 -8.09 -8.22
N ALA A 325 15.41 -7.42 -7.96
CA ALA A 325 14.41 -7.92 -7.01
C ALA A 325 13.77 -9.25 -7.47
N THR A 326 13.59 -9.44 -8.77
CA THR A 326 12.97 -10.66 -9.34
C THR A 326 13.93 -11.86 -9.46
N ARG A 327 15.26 -11.64 -9.50
CA ARG A 327 16.24 -12.71 -9.79
C ARG A 327 17.10 -13.17 -8.61
N SER A 328 17.17 -12.43 -7.49
CA SER A 328 18.37 -12.50 -6.63
C SER A 328 18.35 -13.37 -5.36
N SER A 329 17.33 -14.20 -5.05
CA SER A 329 17.43 -14.98 -3.79
C SER A 329 18.32 -16.22 -3.90
N VAL A 330 18.30 -16.90 -5.06
CA VAL A 330 19.06 -18.16 -5.24
C VAL A 330 20.52 -17.91 -5.59
N SER A 331 20.81 -17.01 -6.56
CA SER A 331 22.18 -16.76 -7.02
C SER A 331 23.07 -16.06 -5.97
N MET A 332 22.50 -15.20 -5.12
CA MET A 332 23.27 -14.46 -4.13
C MET A 332 23.69 -15.34 -2.96
N ARG A 333 22.83 -16.27 -2.50
CA ARG A 333 23.16 -17.24 -1.43
C ARG A 333 24.27 -18.20 -1.86
N THR A 334 24.21 -18.75 -3.07
CA THR A 334 25.26 -19.63 -3.59
C THR A 334 26.59 -18.88 -3.70
N ARG A 335 26.57 -17.62 -4.16
CA ARG A 335 27.80 -16.80 -4.22
C ARG A 335 28.33 -16.44 -2.83
N LEU A 336 27.46 -16.14 -1.87
CA LEU A 336 27.87 -15.81 -0.49
C LEU A 336 28.40 -17.03 0.27
N GLN A 337 27.79 -18.21 0.09
CA GLN A 337 28.29 -19.45 0.68
C GLN A 337 29.64 -19.85 0.08
N ILE A 338 29.80 -19.74 -1.25
CA ILE A 338 31.09 -19.97 -1.91
C ILE A 338 32.15 -18.97 -1.42
N THR A 339 31.79 -17.70 -1.26
CA THR A 339 32.70 -16.65 -0.79
C THR A 339 33.05 -16.83 0.70
N LEU A 340 32.08 -17.15 1.55
CA LEU A 340 32.29 -17.40 2.99
C LEU A 340 33.08 -18.69 3.23
N ALA A 341 32.85 -19.75 2.44
CA ALA A 341 33.67 -20.95 2.45
C ALA A 341 35.13 -20.63 2.05
N HIS A 342 35.32 -19.71 1.10
CA HIS A 342 36.65 -19.25 0.70
C HIS A 342 37.35 -18.43 1.80
N PHE A 343 36.61 -17.58 2.54
CA PHE A 343 37.15 -16.79 3.65
C PHE A 343 37.42 -17.60 4.92
N ARG A 344 36.66 -18.67 5.18
CA ARG A 344 36.85 -19.54 6.36
C ARG A 344 38.15 -20.36 6.29
N SER A 345 38.76 -20.50 5.11
CA SER A 345 40.06 -21.16 4.95
C SER A 345 41.28 -20.26 5.20
N GLN A 346 41.10 -18.94 5.32
CA GLN A 346 42.22 -18.02 5.39
C GLN A 346 42.56 -17.66 6.85
N LYS A 347 43.31 -18.54 7.52
CA LYS A 347 44.08 -18.22 8.74
C LYS A 347 44.79 -16.88 8.50
N ARG A 348 44.52 -15.87 9.34
CA ARG A 348 45.29 -14.63 9.30
C ARG A 348 45.81 -14.16 10.65
N PRO A 349 47.01 -13.56 10.61
CA PRO A 349 47.78 -13.11 11.75
C PRO A 349 47.20 -11.81 12.34
N ASP A 350 47.88 -11.34 13.37
CA ASP A 350 47.55 -10.14 14.14
C ASP A 350 47.44 -8.88 13.24
N VAL A 351 46.22 -8.34 13.14
CA VAL A 351 45.92 -7.16 12.31
C VAL A 351 45.41 -6.01 13.17
N SER A 352 46.10 -4.88 13.02
CA SER A 352 45.86 -3.59 13.68
C SER A 352 44.43 -3.06 13.52
N ILE A 353 43.97 -2.36 14.57
CA ILE A 353 42.60 -1.88 14.77
C ILE A 353 42.05 -1.08 13.58
N GLY A 354 42.88 -0.27 12.90
CA GLY A 354 42.46 0.52 11.74
C GLY A 354 42.04 -0.33 10.52
N LYS A 355 42.71 -1.46 10.30
CA LYS A 355 42.35 -2.40 9.22
C LYS A 355 41.08 -3.19 9.55
N ARG A 356 40.78 -3.43 10.83
CA ARG A 356 39.52 -4.05 11.29
C ARG A 356 38.32 -3.13 11.09
N LEU A 357 38.47 -1.82 11.33
CA LEU A 357 37.41 -0.85 11.08
C LEU A 357 37.13 -0.73 9.57
N ALA A 358 38.17 -0.61 8.75
CA ALA A 358 38.03 -0.52 7.30
C ALA A 358 37.46 -1.80 6.66
N SER A 359 37.83 -2.99 7.15
CA SER A 359 37.25 -4.25 6.68
C SER A 359 35.80 -4.43 7.14
N SER A 360 35.46 -3.99 8.35
CA SER A 360 34.08 -3.99 8.86
C SER A 360 33.18 -3.04 8.07
N ILE A 361 33.67 -1.84 7.73
CA ILE A 361 32.95 -0.87 6.89
C ILE A 361 32.76 -1.43 5.47
N ARG A 362 33.80 -2.06 4.88
CA ARG A 362 33.68 -2.68 3.55
C ARG A 362 32.75 -3.88 3.55
N ALA A 363 32.80 -4.73 4.58
CA ALA A 363 31.89 -5.86 4.74
C ALA A 363 30.45 -5.41 5.00
N TRP A 364 30.26 -4.28 5.69
CA TRP A 364 28.96 -3.65 5.87
C TRP A 364 28.44 -3.04 4.55
N ALA A 365 29.30 -2.32 3.81
CA ALA A 365 28.96 -1.71 2.53
C ALA A 365 28.63 -2.76 1.45
N SER A 366 29.35 -3.88 1.41
CA SER A 366 29.08 -4.97 0.46
C SER A 366 27.81 -5.77 0.79
N ARG A 367 27.29 -5.65 2.02
CA ARG A 367 26.01 -6.25 2.44
C ARG A 367 24.80 -5.37 2.12
N LEU A 368 24.99 -4.07 1.87
CA LEU A 368 23.88 -3.17 1.55
C LEU A 368 23.52 -3.30 0.07
N SER A 369 22.24 -3.55 -0.20
CA SER A 369 21.71 -3.40 -1.56
C SER A 369 21.94 -1.97 -2.04
N SER A 370 22.20 -1.76 -3.34
CA SER A 370 22.27 -0.41 -3.91
C SER A 370 21.02 0.43 -3.57
N ARG A 371 19.86 -0.23 -3.45
CA ARG A 371 18.61 0.37 -2.94
C ARG A 371 18.76 0.92 -1.53
N ASP A 372 19.36 0.14 -0.64
CA ASP A 372 19.53 0.52 0.77
C ASP A 372 20.51 1.68 0.93
N VAL A 373 21.57 1.70 0.10
CA VAL A 373 22.53 2.81 0.06
C VAL A 373 21.82 4.09 -0.36
N ILE A 374 21.11 4.09 -1.49
CA ILE A 374 20.41 5.27 -1.99
C ILE A 374 19.33 5.72 -1.01
N ARG A 375 18.56 4.78 -0.45
CA ARG A 375 17.54 5.08 0.57
C ARG A 375 18.14 5.75 1.80
N LYS A 376 19.23 5.20 2.37
CA LYS A 376 19.80 5.68 3.63
C LYS A 376 20.59 6.98 3.48
N PHE A 377 21.32 7.14 2.38
CA PHE A 377 22.27 8.24 2.21
C PHE A 377 21.77 9.36 1.30
N VAL A 378 20.75 9.12 0.46
CA VAL A 378 20.21 10.15 -0.45
C VAL A 378 18.77 10.47 -0.10
N LEU A 379 17.87 9.49 -0.17
CA LEU A 379 16.43 9.75 0.02
C LEU A 379 16.12 10.26 1.43
N ARG A 380 16.53 9.54 2.48
CA ARG A 380 16.22 9.92 3.87
C ARG A 380 16.74 11.31 4.28
N PRO A 381 18.01 11.68 4.02
CA PRO A 381 18.49 13.02 4.33
C PRO A 381 17.72 14.12 3.58
N CYS A 382 17.44 13.91 2.28
CA CYS A 382 16.67 14.86 1.49
C CYS A 382 15.21 14.96 1.95
N GLU A 383 14.59 13.85 2.35
CA GLU A 383 13.24 13.84 2.94
C GLU A 383 13.21 14.56 4.29
N ALA A 384 14.21 14.35 5.14
CA ALA A 384 14.34 15.05 6.41
C ALA A 384 14.52 16.55 6.18
N PHE A 385 15.36 16.93 5.22
CA PHE A 385 15.54 18.33 4.80
C PHE A 385 14.23 18.92 4.27
N ASN A 386 13.52 18.23 3.36
CA ASN A 386 12.26 18.71 2.81
C ASN A 386 11.16 18.84 3.88
N SER A 387 11.13 17.91 4.84
CA SER A 387 10.20 17.94 5.97
C SER A 387 10.52 19.10 6.92
N ALA A 388 11.81 19.33 7.20
CA ALA A 388 12.26 20.49 7.99
C ALA A 388 11.92 21.80 7.28
N TRP A 389 12.05 21.84 5.95
CA TRP A 389 11.67 22.99 5.13
C TRP A 389 10.16 23.27 5.19
N LEU A 390 9.32 22.22 5.12
CA LEU A 390 7.88 22.35 5.31
C LEU A 390 7.53 22.85 6.72
N ALA A 391 8.18 22.31 7.75
CA ALA A 391 8.00 22.76 9.13
C ALA A 391 8.44 24.22 9.32
N TYR A 392 9.54 24.63 8.69
CA TYR A 392 10.00 26.01 8.64
C TYR A 392 8.94 26.91 8.01
N ILE A 393 8.40 26.55 6.84
CA ILE A 393 7.34 27.31 6.18
C ILE A 393 6.14 27.52 7.10
N ILE A 394 5.65 26.43 7.71
CA ILE A 394 4.49 26.48 8.61
C ILE A 394 4.79 27.37 9.82
N SER A 395 5.98 27.23 10.43
CA SER A 395 6.38 28.01 11.61
C SER A 395 6.57 29.48 11.26
N ALA A 396 7.34 29.79 10.21
CA ALA A 396 7.59 31.14 9.75
C ALA A 396 6.30 31.87 9.38
N GLN A 397 5.31 31.16 8.85
CA GLN A 397 4.02 31.74 8.53
C GLN A 397 3.13 31.92 9.76
N THR A 398 3.17 30.98 10.70
CA THR A 398 2.42 31.07 11.98
C THR A 398 2.92 32.22 12.86
N PHE A 399 4.23 32.41 12.95
CA PHE A 399 4.85 33.48 13.74
C PHE A 399 4.96 34.82 13.00
N GLY A 400 4.50 34.89 11.75
CA GLY A 400 4.60 36.11 10.95
C GLY A 400 6.04 36.47 10.56
N SER A 401 7.00 35.55 10.58
CA SER A 401 8.39 35.78 10.17
C SER A 401 8.54 36.24 8.71
N TYR A 402 7.52 36.03 7.89
CA TYR A 402 7.44 36.55 6.52
C TYR A 402 6.91 38.00 6.43
N GLN A 403 6.60 38.66 7.54
CA GLN A 403 6.18 40.06 7.59
C GLN A 403 7.37 41.02 7.76
N THR A 404 8.51 40.71 7.13
CA THR A 404 9.68 41.59 7.12
C THR A 404 9.71 42.42 5.83
N CYS A 405 10.30 43.62 5.89
CA CYS A 405 10.48 44.46 4.69
C CYS A 405 11.23 43.72 3.57
N ALA A 406 12.14 42.80 3.90
CA ALA A 406 12.88 42.01 2.92
C ALA A 406 11.99 41.00 2.17
N CYS A 407 11.01 40.41 2.87
CA CYS A 407 10.02 39.54 2.24
C CYS A 407 8.94 40.33 1.51
N MET A 408 8.65 41.54 1.99
CA MET A 408 7.63 42.39 1.37
C MET A 408 8.12 43.13 0.13
N ALA A 409 9.39 43.52 0.11
CA ALA A 409 10.05 44.08 -1.05
C ALA A 409 10.39 42.93 -2.01
N THR A 410 9.87 42.98 -3.24
CA THR A 410 10.18 42.00 -4.30
C THR A 410 11.62 42.12 -4.78
N THR A 411 12.58 41.61 -4.01
CA THR A 411 14.03 41.73 -4.29
C THR A 411 14.55 40.73 -5.33
N TRP A 412 13.76 39.72 -5.72
CA TRP A 412 14.16 38.69 -6.69
C TRP A 412 14.10 39.11 -8.16
N ALA A 413 13.45 40.24 -8.47
CA ALA A 413 13.58 40.88 -9.78
C ALA A 413 14.76 41.86 -9.69
N GLY A 414 15.78 41.71 -10.53
CA GLY A 414 17.08 42.41 -10.44
C GLY A 414 17.07 43.95 -10.57
N HIS A 415 15.94 44.62 -10.40
CA HIS A 415 15.78 46.08 -10.53
C HIS A 415 15.29 46.78 -9.26
N GLY A 416 15.52 46.19 -8.09
CA GLY A 416 15.17 46.78 -6.80
C GLY A 416 13.76 46.41 -6.38
N GLY A 417 13.59 45.99 -5.13
CA GLY A 417 12.27 45.66 -4.59
C GLY A 417 11.46 46.92 -4.35
N TYR A 418 10.26 47.00 -4.90
CA TYR A 418 9.27 47.99 -4.49
C TYR A 418 8.44 47.41 -3.35
N ILE A 419 8.05 48.26 -2.41
CA ILE A 419 6.98 47.95 -1.45
C ILE A 419 5.72 48.51 -2.06
N ASP A 420 4.74 47.63 -2.27
CA ASP A 420 3.48 48.04 -2.84
C ASP A 420 2.58 48.64 -1.75
N PHE A 421 2.23 49.91 -1.92
CA PHE A 421 1.28 50.63 -1.06
C PHE A 421 -0.11 50.71 -1.69
N GLU A 422 -0.34 50.02 -2.82
CA GLU A 422 -1.63 50.00 -3.49
C GLU A 422 -2.73 49.49 -2.55
N THR A 423 -3.88 50.15 -2.62
CA THR A 423 -5.04 49.80 -1.81
C THR A 423 -5.74 48.57 -2.37
N TYR A 424 -6.51 47.89 -1.53
CA TYR A 424 -7.30 46.73 -1.92
C TYR A 424 -8.14 46.93 -3.20
N ALA A 425 -8.66 48.14 -3.44
CA ALA A 425 -9.45 48.46 -4.62
C ALA A 425 -8.67 48.23 -5.93
N ASP A 426 -7.36 48.47 -5.93
CA ASP A 426 -6.52 48.31 -7.11
C ASP A 426 -6.32 46.83 -7.47
N TYR A 427 -5.99 45.99 -6.49
CA TYR A 427 -5.88 44.53 -6.69
C TYR A 427 -7.20 43.86 -7.05
N GLY A 428 -8.31 44.36 -6.49
CA GLY A 428 -9.65 43.98 -6.90
C GLY A 428 -9.87 44.23 -8.40
N ALA A 429 -9.48 45.41 -8.89
CA ALA A 429 -9.57 45.77 -10.31
C ALA A 429 -8.63 44.92 -11.19
N LYS A 430 -7.46 44.53 -10.69
CA LYS A 430 -6.51 43.62 -11.37
C LYS A 430 -6.95 42.13 -11.35
N GLY A 431 -8.10 41.82 -10.78
CA GLY A 431 -8.71 40.49 -10.85
C GLY A 431 -8.14 39.46 -9.87
N VAL A 432 -7.53 39.88 -8.75
CA VAL A 432 -7.02 38.95 -7.71
C VAL A 432 -8.09 37.97 -7.23
N ASN A 433 -9.35 38.41 -7.16
CA ASN A 433 -10.51 37.58 -6.82
C ASN A 433 -10.66 36.35 -7.72
N TYR A 434 -10.38 36.50 -9.01
CA TYR A 434 -10.45 35.41 -9.97
C TYR A 434 -9.37 34.37 -9.69
N PHE A 435 -8.14 34.80 -9.45
CA PHE A 435 -7.02 33.90 -9.15
C PHE A 435 -7.19 33.19 -7.80
N TRP A 436 -7.62 33.90 -6.76
CA TRP A 436 -7.92 33.30 -5.45
C TRP A 436 -9.10 32.33 -5.52
N GLY A 437 -10.15 32.70 -6.25
CA GLY A 437 -11.31 31.84 -6.50
C GLY A 437 -10.90 30.56 -7.23
N ALA A 438 -10.13 30.68 -8.31
CA ALA A 438 -9.63 29.54 -9.08
C ALA A 438 -8.71 28.63 -8.24
N ALA A 439 -7.79 29.19 -7.46
CA ALA A 439 -6.90 28.44 -6.59
C ALA A 439 -7.66 27.71 -5.47
N THR A 440 -8.64 28.37 -4.87
CA THR A 440 -9.54 27.80 -3.86
C THR A 440 -10.36 26.65 -4.45
N ALA A 441 -10.96 26.87 -5.62
CA ALA A 441 -11.73 25.85 -6.32
C ALA A 441 -10.86 24.63 -6.67
N LEU A 442 -9.62 24.84 -7.14
CA LEU A 442 -8.67 23.78 -7.43
C LEU A 442 -8.37 22.95 -6.18
N SER A 443 -7.93 23.59 -5.09
CA SER A 443 -7.57 22.90 -3.85
C SER A 443 -8.75 22.14 -3.25
N ILE A 444 -9.93 22.76 -3.16
CA ILE A 444 -11.15 22.12 -2.64
C ILE A 444 -11.52 20.93 -3.51
N THR A 445 -11.48 21.06 -4.83
CA THR A 445 -11.84 19.97 -5.75
C THR A 445 -10.91 18.79 -5.58
N VAL A 446 -9.60 19.04 -5.55
CA VAL A 446 -8.57 18.01 -5.38
C VAL A 446 -8.73 17.31 -4.03
N MET A 447 -8.91 18.07 -2.95
CA MET A 447 -9.09 17.51 -1.62
C MET A 447 -10.38 16.69 -1.53
N THR A 448 -11.49 17.24 -2.03
CA THR A 448 -12.79 16.55 -2.06
C THR A 448 -12.71 15.27 -2.87
N ALA A 449 -12.03 15.28 -4.02
CA ALA A 449 -11.81 14.08 -4.83
C ALA A 449 -11.00 13.02 -4.08
N GLY A 450 -9.90 13.41 -3.41
CA GLY A 450 -9.10 12.50 -2.58
C GLY A 450 -9.89 11.90 -1.42
N LEU A 451 -10.71 12.70 -0.76
CA LEU A 451 -11.59 12.27 0.33
C LEU A 451 -12.70 11.34 -0.15
N ALA A 452 -13.37 11.71 -1.24
CA ALA A 452 -14.39 10.89 -1.86
C ALA A 452 -13.81 9.52 -2.24
N TYR A 453 -12.60 9.49 -2.81
CA TYR A 453 -11.90 8.24 -3.11
C TYR A 453 -11.69 7.37 -1.86
N ILE A 454 -11.14 7.93 -0.77
CA ILE A 454 -10.93 7.19 0.47
C ILE A 454 -12.24 6.70 1.08
N ALA A 455 -13.27 7.55 1.11
CA ALA A 455 -14.59 7.19 1.61
C ALA A 455 -15.21 6.05 0.78
N VAL A 456 -15.06 6.10 -0.54
CA VAL A 456 -15.48 5.02 -1.44
C VAL A 456 -14.73 3.73 -1.14
N GLU A 457 -13.40 3.77 -1.05
CA GLU A 457 -12.61 2.57 -0.73
C GLU A 457 -13.01 1.98 0.63
N PHE A 458 -13.13 2.83 1.67
CA PHE A 458 -13.59 2.42 2.99
C PHE A 458 -14.98 1.76 2.93
N CYS A 459 -15.95 2.40 2.28
CA CYS A 459 -17.30 1.86 2.13
C CYS A 459 -17.29 0.52 1.42
N THR A 460 -16.47 0.35 0.37
CA THR A 460 -16.40 -0.90 -0.37
C THR A 460 -15.77 -2.05 0.42
N GLN A 461 -14.94 -1.75 1.42
CA GLN A 461 -14.28 -2.74 2.27
C GLN A 461 -14.98 -2.96 3.62
N SER A 462 -15.93 -2.10 3.99
CA SER A 462 -16.64 -2.11 5.28
C SER A 462 -17.26 -3.47 5.65
N HIS A 463 -17.75 -4.23 4.67
CA HIS A 463 -18.32 -5.56 4.88
C HIS A 463 -17.28 -6.61 5.33
N LEU A 464 -15.99 -6.41 5.03
CA LEU A 464 -14.91 -7.29 5.51
C LEU A 464 -14.54 -7.00 6.96
N SER A 465 -14.67 -5.75 7.38
CA SER A 465 -14.30 -5.27 8.72
C SER A 465 -15.43 -5.34 9.74
N THR A 466 -16.68 -5.53 9.29
CA THR A 466 -17.83 -5.64 10.18
C THR A 466 -17.86 -7.00 10.87
N GLU A 467 -17.91 -6.98 12.19
CA GLU A 467 -17.96 -8.16 13.06
C GLU A 467 -19.28 -8.92 12.94
N ASP A 468 -20.40 -8.20 13.07
CA ASP A 468 -21.75 -8.75 12.91
C ASP A 468 -21.96 -9.21 11.46
N TYR A 469 -22.20 -10.51 11.29
CA TYR A 469 -22.33 -11.11 9.97
C TYR A 469 -23.55 -10.57 9.19
N GLY A 470 -24.69 -10.38 9.86
CA GLY A 470 -25.89 -9.83 9.24
C GLY A 470 -25.68 -8.42 8.70
N ARG A 471 -25.07 -7.55 9.52
CA ARG A 471 -24.70 -6.19 9.08
C ARG A 471 -23.65 -6.21 7.98
N ALA A 472 -22.69 -7.15 8.03
CA ALA A 472 -21.71 -7.34 6.96
C ALA A 472 -22.39 -7.70 5.62
N MET A 473 -23.42 -8.56 5.63
CA MET A 473 -24.17 -8.91 4.42
C MET A 473 -24.98 -7.72 3.88
N GLN A 474 -25.58 -6.92 4.76
CA GLN A 474 -26.23 -5.67 4.36
C GLN A 474 -25.24 -4.70 3.72
N GLY A 475 -24.06 -4.53 4.32
CA GLY A 475 -22.97 -3.73 3.75
C GLY A 475 -22.47 -4.26 2.41
N LEU A 476 -22.40 -5.58 2.23
CA LEU A 476 -22.08 -6.21 0.96
C LEU A 476 -23.16 -5.90 -0.11
N LYS A 477 -24.44 -5.97 0.24
CA LYS A 477 -25.56 -5.60 -0.63
C LYS A 477 -25.45 -4.15 -1.10
N GLN A 478 -25.20 -3.23 -0.17
CA GLN A 478 -25.00 -1.82 -0.48
C GLN A 478 -23.77 -1.60 -1.36
N THR A 479 -22.65 -2.26 -1.05
CA THR A 479 -21.42 -2.20 -1.85
C THR A 479 -21.63 -2.70 -3.28
N ARG A 480 -22.40 -3.79 -3.47
CA ARG A 480 -22.75 -4.33 -4.79
C ARG A 480 -23.60 -3.35 -5.61
N ARG A 481 -24.56 -2.68 -4.98
CA ARG A 481 -25.36 -1.62 -5.60
C ARG A 481 -24.50 -0.41 -5.96
N PHE A 482 -23.70 0.07 -5.00
CA PHE A 482 -22.79 1.19 -5.19
C PHE A 482 -21.79 0.94 -6.32
N LYS A 483 -21.12 -0.23 -6.33
CA LYS A 483 -20.19 -0.62 -7.40
C LYS A 483 -20.86 -0.67 -8.76
N ARG A 484 -22.13 -1.08 -8.84
CA ARG A 484 -22.90 -1.07 -10.09
C ARG A 484 -23.08 0.35 -10.63
N TYR A 485 -23.47 1.29 -9.78
CA TYR A 485 -23.66 2.69 -10.19
C TYR A 485 -22.34 3.40 -10.54
N THR A 486 -21.23 2.99 -9.91
CA THR A 486 -19.91 3.61 -10.11
C THR A 486 -19.04 2.95 -11.18
N LEU A 487 -19.55 1.94 -11.90
CA LEU A 487 -18.82 1.29 -13.00
C LEU A 487 -18.34 2.28 -14.06
N VAL A 488 -19.13 3.32 -14.35
CA VAL A 488 -18.79 4.33 -15.37
C VAL A 488 -17.50 5.07 -15.01
N PHE A 489 -17.32 5.43 -13.74
CA PHE A 489 -16.13 6.14 -13.27
C PHE A 489 -14.85 5.28 -13.33
N ARG A 490 -14.99 3.94 -13.37
CA ARG A 490 -13.84 3.03 -13.47
C ARG A 490 -13.23 2.95 -14.88
N ALA A 491 -13.93 3.43 -15.90
CA ALA A 491 -13.38 3.52 -17.24
C ALA A 491 -12.12 4.39 -17.30
N ILE A 492 -12.01 5.40 -16.42
CA ILE A 492 -10.87 6.33 -16.37
C ILE A 492 -9.57 5.62 -15.94
N PRO A 493 -9.48 4.96 -14.76
CA PRO A 493 -8.30 4.17 -14.41
C PRO A 493 -7.94 3.12 -15.45
N ASP A 494 -8.92 2.42 -16.03
CA ASP A 494 -8.67 1.41 -17.05
C ASP A 494 -8.02 1.99 -18.32
N LEU A 495 -8.43 3.20 -18.73
CA LEU A 495 -7.83 3.92 -19.84
C LEU A 495 -6.37 4.30 -19.53
N VAL A 496 -6.10 4.78 -18.31
CA VAL A 496 -4.74 5.11 -17.86
C VAL A 496 -3.86 3.85 -17.78
N ILE A 497 -4.38 2.75 -17.24
CA ILE A 497 -3.67 1.46 -17.18
C ILE A 497 -3.37 0.95 -18.60
N LYS A 498 -4.31 1.07 -19.54
CA LYS A 498 -4.09 0.73 -20.95
C LYS A 498 -2.98 1.60 -21.57
N ALA A 499 -3.02 2.91 -21.34
CA ALA A 499 -1.98 3.83 -21.82
C ALA A 499 -0.59 3.49 -21.24
N ALA A 500 -0.51 3.23 -19.93
CA ALA A 500 0.73 2.82 -19.26
C ALA A 500 1.26 1.49 -19.79
N LYS A 501 0.37 0.52 -20.05
CA LYS A 501 0.76 -0.75 -20.67
C LYS A 501 1.27 -0.57 -22.10
N LEU A 502 0.67 0.30 -22.91
CA LEU A 502 1.13 0.61 -24.27
C LEU A 502 2.53 1.25 -24.27
N LEU A 503 2.79 2.15 -23.30
CA LEU A 503 4.11 2.75 -23.12
C LEU A 503 5.14 1.71 -22.67
N SER A 504 4.79 0.89 -21.68
CA SER A 504 5.66 -0.17 -21.16
C SER A 504 5.94 -1.27 -22.19
N SER A 505 4.94 -1.69 -22.98
CA SER A 505 5.10 -2.74 -23.99
C SER A 505 5.99 -2.32 -25.15
N LYS A 506 5.98 -1.03 -25.52
CA LYS A 506 6.90 -0.46 -26.51
C LYS A 506 8.35 -0.49 -26.01
N SER A 507 8.56 -0.30 -24.72
CA SER A 507 9.88 -0.38 -24.08
C SER A 507 10.33 -1.85 -23.89
N SER A 508 9.42 -2.77 -23.57
CA SER A 508 9.70 -4.19 -23.40
C SER A 508 9.50 -5.01 -24.69
N ARG A 509 10.17 -4.64 -25.79
CA ARG A 509 10.19 -5.46 -27.01
C ARG A 509 10.84 -6.82 -26.71
N GLY A 510 10.03 -7.84 -26.44
CA GLY A 510 10.45 -9.25 -26.49
C GLY A 510 10.05 -10.20 -25.35
N ARG A 511 9.36 -9.77 -24.28
CA ARG A 511 9.09 -10.65 -23.13
C ARG A 511 7.72 -10.51 -22.45
N THR A 512 6.67 -10.08 -23.15
CA THR A 512 5.31 -10.13 -22.57
C THR A 512 4.75 -11.54 -22.69
N ARG A 513 4.77 -12.28 -21.57
CA ARG A 513 3.98 -13.52 -21.42
C ARG A 513 2.51 -13.25 -21.79
N PRO A 514 1.80 -14.23 -22.39
CA PRO A 514 0.41 -14.09 -22.77
C PRO A 514 -0.44 -13.52 -21.63
N GLY A 515 -1.27 -12.54 -21.98
CA GLY A 515 -1.81 -11.53 -21.08
C GLY A 515 -2.61 -12.09 -19.91
N ARG A 516 -2.24 -11.64 -18.72
CA ARG A 516 -3.05 -11.80 -17.50
C ARG A 516 -4.42 -11.17 -17.74
N ARG A 517 -5.47 -11.99 -17.87
CA ARG A 517 -6.85 -11.54 -17.98
C ARG A 517 -7.22 -10.88 -16.65
N GLY A 518 -7.58 -9.59 -16.70
CA GLY A 518 -8.09 -8.89 -15.52
C GLY A 518 -9.50 -9.38 -15.21
N LEU A 519 -9.83 -9.45 -13.92
CA LEU A 519 -11.17 -9.78 -13.46
C LEU A 519 -12.18 -8.75 -14.00
N VAL A 520 -13.08 -9.17 -14.88
CA VAL A 520 -14.18 -8.32 -15.34
C VAL A 520 -15.34 -8.45 -14.37
N TRP A 521 -15.82 -7.32 -13.85
CA TRP A 521 -17.02 -7.33 -13.02
C TRP A 521 -18.24 -7.55 -13.93
N THR A 522 -18.80 -8.75 -13.91
CA THR A 522 -20.03 -9.10 -14.66
C THR A 522 -21.19 -9.29 -13.71
N MET A 523 -22.43 -9.05 -14.14
CA MET A 523 -23.63 -9.45 -13.38
C MET A 523 -23.98 -10.91 -13.63
N LYS A 524 -23.83 -11.36 -14.88
CA LYS A 524 -24.12 -12.73 -15.31
C LYS A 524 -23.06 -13.70 -14.77
N THR A 525 -23.53 -14.77 -14.15
CA THR A 525 -22.74 -15.98 -13.92
C THR A 525 -22.48 -16.62 -15.28
N ARG A 526 -21.27 -17.12 -15.53
CA ARG A 526 -21.05 -17.99 -16.70
C ARG A 526 -21.61 -19.35 -16.35
N GLU A 527 -22.52 -19.85 -17.18
CA GLU A 527 -22.94 -21.25 -17.06
C GLU A 527 -21.75 -22.12 -17.43
N HIS A 528 -21.26 -22.88 -16.45
CA HIS A 528 -20.13 -23.79 -16.60
C HIS A 528 -20.67 -25.17 -16.97
N THR A 529 -21.16 -25.34 -18.21
CA THR A 529 -21.66 -26.65 -18.67
C THR A 529 -20.58 -27.60 -19.18
N ASP A 530 -19.37 -27.11 -19.52
CA ASP A 530 -18.44 -27.93 -20.33
C ASP A 530 -17.10 -28.28 -19.64
N PHE A 531 -16.85 -27.84 -18.40
CA PHE A 531 -15.50 -27.89 -17.81
C PHE A 531 -15.24 -29.09 -16.87
N PHE A 532 -16.27 -29.68 -16.25
CA PHE A 532 -16.09 -30.85 -15.39
C PHE A 532 -15.66 -32.10 -16.18
N GLN A 533 -16.00 -32.20 -17.46
CA GLN A 533 -15.53 -33.29 -18.33
C GLN A 533 -14.00 -33.26 -18.58
N ILE A 534 -13.35 -32.09 -18.57
CA ILE A 534 -11.91 -31.98 -18.81
C ILE A 534 -11.10 -32.31 -17.54
N SER A 535 -11.70 -32.17 -16.36
CA SER A 535 -11.08 -32.52 -15.07
C SER A 535 -11.05 -34.03 -14.84
N GLU A 536 -12.10 -34.76 -15.22
CA GLU A 536 -12.12 -36.23 -15.12
C GLU A 536 -11.13 -36.87 -16.10
N ASP A 537 -11.06 -36.37 -17.34
CA ASP A 537 -10.12 -36.86 -18.38
C ASP A 537 -8.62 -36.66 -18.06
N LYS A 538 -8.30 -35.78 -17.10
CA LYS A 538 -6.93 -35.53 -16.61
C LYS A 538 -6.60 -36.21 -15.28
N VAL A 539 -7.60 -36.80 -14.63
CA VAL A 539 -7.40 -37.62 -13.43
C VAL A 539 -7.37 -39.10 -13.80
N GLU A 540 -7.94 -39.49 -14.95
CA GLU A 540 -7.79 -40.82 -15.54
C GLU A 540 -6.55 -41.01 -16.44
N ARG A 541 -5.72 -39.96 -16.63
CA ARG A 541 -4.39 -40.04 -17.27
C ARG A 541 -3.31 -39.52 -16.35
#